data_AF-A0A838IGT1-F1
#
_entry.id   AF-A0A838IGT1-F1
#
_cell.length_a   1.000
_cell.length_b   1.000
_cell.length_c   1.000
_cell.angle_alpha   90.00
_cell.angle_beta   90.00
_cell.angle_gamma   90.00
#
_symmetry.space_group_name_H-M   'P 1'
#
loop_
_entity.id
_entity.type
_entity.pdbx_description
1 polymer ?
#
loop_
_entity_poly.entity_id
_entity_poly.type
_entity_poly.pdbx_seq_one_letter_code
_entity_poly.pdbx_strand_id
1 'polypeptide(L)'
;MYKVHCLLLLVAALSSSCVVGVRHQQVQSQQFQHGQQGEVSGSATGIEFGVVADFRYFRLAFPYEGLGIDITGSAEPNGYFKKKDVNEFRAFRLDIPLISLRDFENGGSFKYPGIMRHRQSLEIWTGAAAEPSSTPNWWADVGLVYYHHNAIAVRLYGGYGQIPFRETMLGRNDNFSANDKTWQGHAGGLAMGLEITLFAGEHALDLIKYILVEDKRVRDTSQDW
;
A
#
# COMPACT_ATOMS: atom_id res chain seq x y z
N MET A 1 -37.36 2.06 0.51
CA MET A 1 -36.24 1.15 0.87
C MET A 1 -34.89 1.49 0.24
N TYR A 2 -34.79 2.06 -0.97
CA TYR A 2 -33.50 2.38 -1.63
C TYR A 2 -32.65 3.50 -0.97
N LYS A 3 -33.27 4.50 -0.33
CA LYS A 3 -32.54 5.61 0.31
C LYS A 3 -31.69 5.18 1.51
N VAL A 4 -32.11 4.15 2.23
CA VAL A 4 -31.41 3.63 3.42
C VAL A 4 -30.15 2.85 3.02
N HIS A 5 -30.19 2.12 1.90
CA HIS A 5 -29.04 1.37 1.39
C HIS A 5 -27.93 2.28 0.85
N CYS A 6 -28.29 3.37 0.16
CA CYS A 6 -27.32 4.38 -0.26
C CYS A 6 -26.69 5.11 0.93
N LEU A 7 -27.47 5.43 1.97
CA LEU A 7 -26.95 6.04 3.20
C LEU A 7 -26.03 5.07 3.96
N LEU A 8 -26.37 3.78 4.00
CA LEU A 8 -25.56 2.71 4.60
C LEU A 8 -24.23 2.52 3.90
N LEU A 9 -24.21 2.53 2.56
CA LEU A 9 -22.97 2.52 1.77
C LEU A 9 -22.14 3.78 2.01
N LEU A 10 -22.80 4.95 2.12
CA LEU A 10 -22.12 6.21 2.44
C LEU A 10 -21.53 6.21 3.86
N VAL A 11 -22.24 5.66 4.84
CA VAL A 11 -21.83 5.63 6.25
C VAL A 11 -20.78 4.54 6.51
N ALA A 12 -20.89 3.39 5.83
CA ALA A 12 -19.82 2.40 5.78
C ALA A 12 -18.55 2.96 5.10
N ALA A 13 -18.71 3.80 4.07
CA ALA A 13 -17.62 4.57 3.48
C ALA A 13 -17.09 5.69 4.40
N LEU A 14 -17.89 6.23 5.32
CA LEU A 14 -17.47 7.21 6.35
C LEU A 14 -16.83 6.56 7.58
N SER A 15 -17.01 5.26 7.79
CA SER A 15 -16.30 4.48 8.82
C SER A 15 -14.91 4.00 8.37
N SER A 16 -14.43 4.50 7.24
CA SER A 16 -13.11 4.19 6.71
C SER A 16 -12.01 4.70 7.65
N SER A 17 -11.21 3.78 8.16
CA SER A 17 -9.94 4.09 8.82
C SER A 17 -9.08 4.92 7.86
N CYS A 18 -8.32 5.88 8.37
CA CYS A 18 -7.37 6.62 7.54
C CYS A 18 -5.95 6.13 7.79
N VAL A 19 -5.12 6.21 6.77
CA VAL A 19 -3.73 5.80 6.84
C VAL A 19 -2.83 6.95 6.43
N VAL A 20 -1.74 7.10 7.16
CA VAL A 20 -0.61 7.95 6.78
C VAL A 20 0.67 7.15 6.88
N GLY A 21 1.52 7.23 5.87
CA GLY A 21 2.75 6.45 5.83
C GLY A 21 3.88 7.17 5.11
N VAL A 22 5.08 6.71 5.37
CA VAL A 22 6.29 7.12 4.66
C VAL A 22 7.04 5.86 4.23
N ARG A 23 7.59 5.90 3.03
CA ARG A 23 8.31 4.79 2.43
C ARG A 23 9.60 5.29 1.81
N HIS A 24 10.66 4.52 1.96
CA HIS A 24 11.90 4.71 1.24
C HIS A 24 12.26 3.42 0.51
N GLN A 25 12.67 3.55 -0.75
CA GLN A 25 13.07 2.45 -1.60
C GLN A 25 14.44 2.74 -2.20
N GLN A 26 15.36 1.81 -2.04
CA GLN A 26 16.63 1.80 -2.76
C GLN A 26 16.48 0.94 -4.00
N VAL A 27 16.91 1.46 -5.15
CA VAL A 27 16.75 0.84 -6.46
C VAL A 27 18.11 0.39 -6.98
N GLN A 28 18.19 -0.86 -7.42
CA GLN A 28 19.34 -1.39 -8.15
C GLN A 28 18.88 -2.52 -9.06
N SER A 29 19.03 -2.33 -10.37
CA SER A 29 18.53 -3.28 -11.37
C SER A 29 19.45 -3.33 -12.58
N GLN A 30 19.67 -4.54 -13.10
CA GLN A 30 20.29 -4.75 -14.39
C GLN A 30 19.21 -4.91 -15.46
N GLN A 31 19.42 -4.27 -16.61
CA GLN A 31 18.47 -4.22 -17.72
C GLN A 31 19.20 -4.55 -19.01
N PHE A 32 18.48 -5.17 -19.94
CA PHE A 32 18.98 -5.43 -21.29
C PHE A 32 17.97 -4.91 -22.31
N GLN A 33 18.35 -3.88 -23.06
CA GLN A 33 17.49 -3.26 -24.08
C GLN A 33 18.28 -2.84 -25.30
N HIS A 34 17.66 -2.96 -26.48
CA HIS A 34 18.28 -2.59 -27.76
C HIS A 34 19.66 -3.25 -27.97
N GLY A 35 19.83 -4.48 -27.49
CA GLY A 35 21.09 -5.23 -27.57
C GLY A 35 22.19 -4.76 -26.62
N GLN A 36 21.88 -3.88 -25.67
CA GLN A 36 22.84 -3.28 -24.72
C GLN A 36 22.48 -3.66 -23.29
N GLN A 37 23.49 -4.07 -22.52
CA GLN A 37 23.37 -4.20 -21.07
C GLN A 37 23.51 -2.83 -20.41
N GLY A 38 22.74 -2.61 -19.35
CA GLY A 38 22.81 -1.40 -18.57
C GLY A 38 22.34 -1.63 -17.15
N GLU A 39 22.66 -0.65 -16.31
CA GLU A 39 22.39 -0.68 -14.89
C GLU A 39 21.58 0.56 -14.53
N VAL A 40 20.56 0.37 -13.70
CA VAL A 40 19.73 1.44 -13.15
C VAL A 40 19.86 1.40 -11.64
N SER A 41 20.24 2.53 -11.04
CA SER A 41 20.40 2.67 -9.61
C SER A 41 19.82 3.99 -9.12
N GLY A 42 19.46 4.05 -7.85
CA GLY A 42 18.95 5.27 -7.25
C GLY A 42 18.06 5.00 -6.04
N SER A 43 17.11 5.89 -5.82
CA SER A 43 16.16 5.75 -4.73
C SER A 43 14.82 6.41 -5.06
N ALA A 44 13.80 6.03 -4.31
CA ALA A 44 12.54 6.73 -4.27
C ALA A 44 12.08 6.90 -2.83
N THR A 45 11.46 8.05 -2.54
CA THR A 45 10.89 8.35 -1.22
C THR A 45 9.45 8.76 -1.42
N GLY A 46 8.56 8.07 -0.73
CA GLY A 46 7.12 8.21 -0.86
C GLY A 46 6.46 8.64 0.44
N ILE A 47 5.38 9.39 0.31
CA ILE A 47 4.42 9.62 1.39
C ILE A 47 3.08 9.06 0.94
N GLU A 48 2.42 8.34 1.83
CA GLU A 48 1.19 7.59 1.58
C GLU A 48 0.08 8.19 2.44
N PHE A 49 -1.07 8.49 1.85
CA PHE A 49 -2.26 8.95 2.57
C PHE A 49 -3.48 8.28 1.98
N GLY A 50 -4.37 7.70 2.78
CA GLY A 50 -5.53 7.07 2.18
C GLY A 50 -6.60 6.62 3.14
N VAL A 51 -7.56 5.93 2.55
CA VAL A 51 -8.64 5.25 3.26
C VAL A 51 -8.37 3.76 3.31
N VAL A 52 -8.79 3.16 4.40
CA VAL A 52 -8.57 1.76 4.71
C VAL A 52 -9.88 1.14 5.18
N ALA A 53 -10.19 -0.01 4.62
CA ALA A 53 -11.22 -0.91 5.09
C ALA A 53 -10.54 -2.14 5.70
N ASP A 54 -10.52 -2.20 7.03
CA ASP A 54 -9.94 -3.30 7.80
C ASP A 54 -11.05 -4.31 8.17
N PHE A 55 -11.03 -5.48 7.53
CA PHE A 55 -12.02 -6.54 7.68
C PHE A 55 -11.55 -7.69 8.59
N ARG A 56 -10.56 -7.46 9.45
CA ARG A 56 -9.95 -8.44 10.39
C ARG A 56 -9.13 -9.56 9.76
N TYR A 57 -9.62 -10.15 8.66
CA TYR A 57 -8.92 -11.20 7.90
C TYR A 57 -8.07 -10.66 6.76
N PHE A 58 -8.36 -9.44 6.36
CA PHE A 58 -7.63 -8.71 5.35
C PHE A 58 -7.95 -7.23 5.51
N ARG A 59 -7.09 -6.40 4.95
CA ARG A 59 -7.23 -4.95 4.93
C ARG A 59 -7.08 -4.49 3.50
N LEU A 60 -8.08 -3.76 3.01
CA LEU A 60 -8.00 -3.06 1.74
C LEU A 60 -7.63 -1.62 2.01
N ALA A 61 -6.49 -1.20 1.48
CA ALA A 61 -6.05 0.18 1.54
C ALA A 61 -6.05 0.78 0.14
N PHE A 62 -6.52 2.02 0.04
CA PHE A 62 -6.54 2.81 -1.18
C PHE A 62 -5.67 4.06 -0.97
N PRO A 63 -4.34 3.90 -0.81
CA PRO A 63 -3.44 5.02 -0.62
C PRO A 63 -3.31 5.85 -1.89
N TYR A 64 -3.38 7.16 -1.70
CA TYR A 64 -2.76 8.14 -2.56
C TYR A 64 -1.27 8.24 -2.18
N GLU A 65 -0.40 8.06 -3.16
CA GLU A 65 1.05 8.09 -2.95
C GLU A 65 1.67 9.22 -3.75
N GLY A 66 2.40 10.08 -3.04
CA GLY A 66 3.33 11.03 -3.67
C GLY A 66 4.74 10.47 -3.56
N LEU A 67 5.33 10.10 -4.69
CA LEU A 67 6.63 9.44 -4.79
C LEU A 67 7.65 10.33 -5.48
N GLY A 68 8.65 10.81 -4.74
CA GLY A 68 9.84 11.45 -5.30
C GLY A 68 10.84 10.39 -5.77
N ILE A 69 11.19 10.39 -7.04
CA ILE A 69 12.07 9.42 -7.68
C ILE A 69 13.36 10.12 -8.11
N ASP A 70 14.52 9.57 -7.74
CA ASP A 70 15.84 9.98 -8.26
C ASP A 70 16.60 8.72 -8.68
N ILE A 71 16.63 8.45 -9.98
CA ILE A 71 17.31 7.28 -10.55
C ILE A 71 18.25 7.71 -11.67
N THR A 72 19.36 6.98 -11.78
CA THR A 72 20.33 7.11 -12.85
C THR A 72 20.47 5.79 -13.55
N GLY A 73 20.57 5.83 -14.88
CA GLY A 73 20.88 4.67 -15.70
C GLY A 73 22.17 4.86 -16.47
N SER A 74 22.90 3.76 -16.66
CA SER A 74 24.04 3.67 -17.56
C SER A 74 23.85 2.48 -18.50
N ALA A 75 24.31 2.61 -19.74
CA ALA A 75 24.30 1.53 -20.71
C ALA A 75 25.60 1.48 -21.51
N GLU A 76 26.06 0.28 -21.83
CA GLU A 76 27.26 0.11 -22.65
C GLU A 76 26.99 0.50 -24.12
N PRO A 77 27.94 1.16 -24.80
CA PRO A 77 29.29 1.50 -24.34
C PRO A 77 29.39 2.84 -23.57
N ASN A 78 28.48 3.79 -23.76
CA ASN A 78 28.59 5.16 -23.20
C ASN A 78 27.22 5.88 -23.03
N GLY A 79 26.12 5.14 -22.91
CA GLY A 79 24.80 5.71 -22.68
C GLY A 79 24.60 6.06 -21.20
N TYR A 80 23.93 7.18 -20.91
CA TYR A 80 23.49 7.50 -19.56
C TYR A 80 22.16 8.25 -19.56
N PHE A 81 21.39 8.13 -18.49
CA PHE A 81 20.27 9.02 -18.20
C PHE A 81 20.21 9.34 -16.71
N LYS A 82 19.56 10.46 -16.39
CA LYS A 82 19.16 10.78 -15.02
C LYS A 82 17.70 11.19 -15.04
N LYS A 83 16.90 10.54 -14.21
CA LYS A 83 15.51 10.86 -13.99
C LYS A 83 15.35 11.41 -12.57
N LYS A 84 14.80 12.61 -12.48
CA LYS A 84 14.33 13.18 -11.21
C LYS A 84 12.88 13.61 -11.40
N ASP A 85 11.97 12.95 -10.71
CA ASP A 85 10.54 13.03 -10.98
C ASP A 85 9.74 12.99 -9.69
N VAL A 86 8.52 13.51 -9.73
CA VAL A 86 7.54 13.38 -8.64
C VAL A 86 6.27 12.81 -9.25
N ASN A 87 5.99 11.56 -8.90
CA ASN A 87 4.81 10.85 -9.38
C ASN A 87 3.76 10.81 -8.29
N GLU A 88 2.52 11.07 -8.69
CA GLU A 88 1.37 10.92 -7.83
C GLU A 88 0.48 9.83 -8.42
N PHE A 89 0.18 8.80 -7.64
CA PHE A 89 -0.66 7.70 -8.10
C PHE A 89 -1.53 7.16 -6.98
N ARG A 90 -2.53 6.36 -7.38
CA ARG A 90 -3.44 5.67 -6.46
C ARG A 90 -3.22 4.19 -6.58
N ALA A 91 -2.62 3.59 -5.56
CA ALA A 91 -2.43 2.16 -5.51
C ALA A 91 -3.63 1.48 -4.84
N PHE A 92 -3.86 0.23 -5.22
CA PHE A 92 -4.71 -0.68 -4.47
C PHE A 92 -3.81 -1.60 -3.68
N ARG A 93 -3.91 -1.57 -2.36
CA ARG A 93 -3.12 -2.43 -1.47
C ARG A 93 -4.02 -3.39 -0.72
N LEU A 94 -3.65 -4.66 -0.76
CA LEU A 94 -4.23 -5.72 0.04
C LEU A 94 -3.21 -6.14 1.09
N ASP A 95 -3.58 -6.04 2.35
CA ASP A 95 -2.78 -6.57 3.45
C ASP A 95 -3.50 -7.76 4.11
N ILE A 96 -2.75 -8.82 4.39
CA ILE A 96 -3.26 -10.07 4.97
C ILE A 96 -2.47 -10.33 6.26
N PRO A 97 -3.15 -10.48 7.41
CA PRO A 97 -2.51 -10.82 8.64
C PRO A 97 -2.11 -12.31 8.62
N LEU A 98 -0.86 -12.60 8.96
CA LEU A 98 -0.32 -13.97 8.95
C LEU A 98 -0.37 -14.60 10.34
N ILE A 99 0.16 -13.88 11.34
CA ILE A 99 0.31 -14.43 12.69
C ILE A 99 0.31 -13.33 13.74
N SER A 100 -0.40 -13.57 14.84
CA SER A 100 -0.31 -12.77 16.06
C SER A 100 0.82 -13.33 16.92
N LEU A 101 1.88 -12.54 17.08
CA LEU A 101 3.01 -12.87 17.95
C LEU A 101 2.59 -12.77 19.41
N ARG A 102 1.80 -11.75 19.74
CA ARG A 102 1.36 -11.48 21.10
C ARG A 102 0.00 -10.82 21.13
N ASP A 103 -0.88 -11.36 21.97
CA ASP A 103 -2.13 -10.74 22.40
C ASP A 103 -1.91 -10.19 23.81
N PHE A 104 -1.99 -8.87 23.96
CA PHE A 104 -1.69 -8.21 25.23
C PHE A 104 -2.83 -8.34 26.24
N GLU A 105 -4.07 -8.52 25.80
CA GLU A 105 -5.22 -8.67 26.68
C GLU A 105 -5.42 -10.12 27.14
N ASN A 106 -5.33 -11.08 26.23
CA ASN A 106 -5.61 -12.49 26.55
C ASN A 106 -4.36 -13.30 26.93
N GLY A 107 -3.18 -12.66 26.95
CA GLY A 107 -1.91 -13.29 27.33
C GLY A 107 -1.41 -14.42 26.40
N GLY A 108 -2.14 -14.73 25.33
CA GLY A 108 -1.80 -15.76 24.36
C GLY A 108 -0.73 -15.30 23.38
N SER A 109 0.22 -16.18 23.06
CA SER A 109 1.23 -15.98 22.02
C SER A 109 1.00 -16.95 20.85
N PHE A 110 1.45 -16.55 19.65
CA PHE A 110 1.44 -17.36 18.42
C PHE A 110 0.10 -18.01 18.06
N LYS A 111 -0.84 -17.19 17.57
CA LYS A 111 -2.10 -17.68 16.99
C LYS A 111 -2.41 -16.94 15.71
N TYR A 112 -3.28 -17.49 14.88
CA TYR A 112 -3.86 -16.71 13.81
C TYR A 112 -4.62 -15.52 14.43
N PRO A 113 -4.45 -14.30 13.93
CA PRO A 113 -5.19 -13.13 14.38
C PRO A 113 -6.66 -13.32 14.00
N GLY A 114 -7.42 -13.93 14.90
CA GLY A 114 -8.85 -14.20 14.74
C GLY A 114 -9.70 -12.95 14.93
N ILE A 115 -11.00 -13.16 15.16
CA ILE A 115 -11.92 -12.07 15.50
C ILE A 115 -11.67 -11.64 16.95
N MET A 116 -10.82 -10.65 17.16
CA MET A 116 -10.64 -10.03 18.48
C MET A 116 -11.52 -8.79 18.60
N ARG A 117 -12.29 -8.73 19.70
CA ARG A 117 -12.88 -7.47 20.15
C ARG A 117 -11.81 -6.71 20.89
N HIS A 118 -11.63 -5.44 20.54
CA HIS A 118 -10.72 -4.50 21.20
C HIS A 118 -9.24 -4.89 21.11
N ARG A 119 -8.72 -4.83 19.87
CA ARG A 119 -7.42 -5.39 19.51
C ARG A 119 -6.26 -4.61 20.15
N GLN A 120 -5.57 -5.25 21.09
CA GLN A 120 -4.21 -4.90 21.49
C GLN A 120 -3.29 -6.08 21.20
N SER A 121 -2.62 -6.03 20.05
CA SER A 121 -1.81 -7.15 19.57
C SER A 121 -0.57 -6.69 18.81
N LEU A 122 0.40 -7.60 18.75
CA LEU A 122 1.57 -7.50 17.89
C LEU A 122 1.51 -8.62 16.85
N GLU A 123 1.55 -8.25 15.58
CA GLU A 123 1.23 -9.17 14.48
C GLU A 123 2.13 -9.01 13.27
N ILE A 124 2.30 -10.08 12.51
CA ILE A 124 2.98 -10.05 11.21
C ILE A 124 1.92 -10.07 10.13
N TRP A 125 2.06 -9.15 9.18
CA TRP A 125 1.19 -8.96 8.04
C TRP A 125 2.01 -9.05 6.76
N THR A 126 1.41 -9.55 5.69
CA THR A 126 1.94 -9.39 4.33
C THR A 126 1.11 -8.37 3.60
N GLY A 127 1.76 -7.58 2.75
CA GLY A 127 1.13 -6.60 1.89
C GLY A 127 1.51 -6.83 0.44
N ALA A 128 0.58 -6.55 -0.46
CA ALA A 128 0.89 -6.32 -1.86
C ALA A 128 0.08 -5.13 -2.34
N ALA A 129 0.72 -4.23 -3.09
CA ALA A 129 0.03 -3.15 -3.77
C ALA A 129 0.39 -3.10 -5.23
N ALA A 130 -0.57 -2.64 -6.02
CA ALA A 130 -0.39 -2.38 -7.44
C ALA A 130 -1.20 -1.16 -7.86
N GLU A 131 -0.64 -0.40 -8.79
CA GLU A 131 -1.36 0.62 -9.55
C GLU A 131 -1.84 -0.01 -10.87
N PRO A 132 -3.15 0.02 -11.18
CA PRO A 132 -3.66 -0.41 -12.48
C PRO A 132 -3.36 0.67 -13.53
N SER A 133 -2.15 0.64 -14.08
CA SER A 133 -1.70 1.52 -15.16
C SER A 133 -1.08 0.70 -16.32
N SER A 134 -0.76 1.35 -17.44
CA SER A 134 -0.12 0.69 -18.60
C SER A 134 1.28 0.16 -18.30
N THR A 135 1.92 0.67 -17.24
CA THR A 135 3.23 0.26 -16.73
C THR A 135 3.12 0.19 -15.21
N PRO A 136 2.55 -0.91 -14.67
CA PRO A 136 2.11 -0.97 -13.29
C PRO A 136 3.30 -0.87 -12.33
N ASN A 137 3.23 0.10 -11.42
CA ASN A 137 4.04 0.09 -10.21
C ASN A 137 3.45 -0.94 -9.25
N TRP A 138 4.30 -1.78 -8.67
CA TRP A 138 3.88 -2.75 -7.67
C TRP A 138 4.94 -2.90 -6.59
N TRP A 139 4.48 -3.29 -5.40
CA TRP A 139 5.36 -3.74 -4.33
C TRP A 139 4.70 -4.85 -3.53
N ALA A 140 5.53 -5.67 -2.89
CA ALA A 140 5.13 -6.65 -1.92
C ALA A 140 6.01 -6.52 -0.68
N ASP A 141 5.40 -6.66 0.49
CA ASP A 141 6.08 -6.42 1.76
C ASP A 141 5.60 -7.37 2.86
N VAL A 142 6.41 -7.41 3.92
CA VAL A 142 6.06 -8.01 5.21
C VAL A 142 6.20 -6.91 6.25
N GLY A 143 5.21 -6.80 7.13
CA GLY A 143 5.20 -5.78 8.17
C GLY A 143 4.87 -6.33 9.54
N LEU A 144 5.48 -5.72 10.55
CA LEU A 144 5.11 -5.87 11.95
C LEU A 144 4.08 -4.79 12.28
N VAL A 145 2.89 -5.21 12.66
CA VAL A 145 1.76 -4.33 13.02
C VAL A 145 1.54 -4.40 14.52
N TYR A 146 1.64 -3.25 15.16
CA TYR A 146 1.28 -3.06 16.55
C TYR A 146 -0.06 -2.32 16.64
N TYR A 147 -1.07 -2.97 17.20
CA TYR A 147 -2.36 -2.38 17.49
C TYR A 147 -2.34 -1.82 18.92
N HIS A 148 -2.51 -0.50 19.03
CA HIS A 148 -2.55 0.24 20.28
C HIS A 148 -3.93 0.84 20.50
N HIS A 149 -4.77 0.15 21.28
CA HIS A 149 -6.20 0.46 21.44
C HIS A 149 -6.98 0.44 20.12
N ASN A 150 -8.31 0.37 20.22
CA ASN A 150 -9.27 0.08 19.14
C ASN A 150 -9.30 1.08 17.96
N ALA A 151 -8.37 2.04 17.94
CA ALA A 151 -8.33 3.11 16.97
C ALA A 151 -6.94 3.36 16.39
N ILE A 152 -5.83 2.81 16.90
CA ILE A 152 -4.51 3.14 16.35
C ILE A 152 -3.74 1.86 16.04
N ALA A 153 -3.23 1.76 14.83
CA ALA A 153 -2.28 0.73 14.44
C ALA A 153 -1.02 1.38 13.88
N VAL A 154 0.14 0.87 14.26
CA VAL A 154 1.44 1.26 13.71
C VAL A 154 2.02 0.05 12.99
N ARG A 155 2.38 0.22 11.72
CA ARG A 155 2.99 -0.82 10.89
C ARG A 155 4.39 -0.38 10.48
N LEU A 156 5.39 -1.17 10.85
CA LEU A 156 6.73 -1.10 10.28
C LEU A 156 6.84 -2.20 9.23
N TYR A 157 7.15 -1.86 7.99
CA TYR A 157 7.16 -2.83 6.89
C TYR A 157 8.42 -2.75 6.04
N GLY A 158 8.77 -3.87 5.42
CA GLY A 158 9.89 -4.00 4.51
C GLY A 158 9.61 -5.03 3.43
N GLY A 159 10.14 -4.79 2.23
CA GLY A 159 9.76 -5.58 1.07
C GLY A 159 10.55 -5.26 -0.19
N TYR A 160 9.96 -5.59 -1.33
CA TYR A 160 10.52 -5.35 -2.65
C TYR A 160 9.48 -4.66 -3.52
N GLY A 161 9.90 -3.64 -4.26
CA GLY A 161 9.05 -2.90 -5.18
C GLY A 161 9.73 -2.66 -6.53
N GLN A 162 8.93 -2.31 -7.53
CA GLN A 162 9.40 -1.99 -8.88
C GLN A 162 8.86 -0.64 -9.34
N ILE A 163 9.76 0.24 -9.75
CA ILE A 163 9.40 1.58 -10.24
C ILE A 163 9.56 1.62 -11.77
N PRO A 164 8.52 1.98 -12.52
CA PRO A 164 8.62 2.12 -13.96
C PRO A 164 9.45 3.36 -14.33
N PHE A 165 10.24 3.23 -15.40
CA PHE A 165 10.97 4.35 -15.99
C PHE A 165 10.88 4.31 -17.52
N ARG A 166 10.98 5.48 -18.15
CA ARG A 166 11.05 5.64 -19.60
C ARG A 166 11.85 6.90 -19.91
N GLU A 167 13.11 6.73 -20.27
CA GLU A 167 14.06 7.82 -20.44
C GLU A 167 14.85 7.67 -21.73
N THR A 168 15.17 8.80 -22.38
CA THR A 168 16.04 8.80 -23.56
C THR A 168 17.50 8.79 -23.10
N MET A 169 18.26 7.82 -23.57
CA MET A 169 19.70 7.73 -23.28
C MET A 169 20.46 8.88 -23.95
N LEU A 170 21.27 9.58 -23.17
CA LEU A 170 22.21 10.57 -23.64
C LEU A 170 23.56 9.92 -23.90
N GLY A 171 24.21 10.33 -24.99
CA GLY A 171 25.59 9.96 -25.28
C GLY A 171 26.57 10.71 -24.40
N ARG A 172 27.54 10.01 -23.80
CA ARG A 172 28.66 10.69 -23.11
C ARG A 172 29.70 11.29 -24.08
N ASN A 173 29.71 10.85 -25.34
CA ASN A 173 30.61 11.27 -26.42
C ASN A 173 29.82 11.42 -27.75
N ASP A 174 30.35 12.20 -28.69
CA ASP A 174 29.76 12.50 -30.02
C ASP A 174 29.47 11.26 -30.89
N ASN A 175 30.02 10.09 -30.53
CA ASN A 175 29.84 8.81 -31.24
C ASN A 175 28.64 7.98 -30.75
N PHE A 176 27.95 8.39 -29.69
CA PHE A 176 26.72 7.73 -29.27
C PHE A 176 25.55 8.40 -29.99
N SER A 177 24.94 7.70 -30.95
CA SER A 177 23.71 8.16 -31.59
C SER A 177 22.58 8.14 -30.56
N ALA A 178 22.41 9.27 -29.86
CA ALA A 178 21.38 9.47 -28.84
C ALA A 178 19.97 9.47 -29.43
N ASN A 179 19.85 9.60 -30.76
CA ASN A 179 18.64 10.06 -31.41
C ASN A 179 17.44 9.09 -31.38
N ASP A 180 17.56 7.82 -30.95
CA ASP A 180 16.38 6.92 -30.96
C ASP A 180 16.30 5.86 -29.83
N LYS A 181 17.22 5.84 -28.86
CA LYS A 181 17.22 4.77 -27.84
C LYS A 181 16.53 5.20 -26.56
N THR A 182 15.20 5.30 -26.60
CA THR A 182 14.41 5.33 -25.36
C THR A 182 14.56 4.00 -24.64
N TRP A 183 15.04 4.07 -23.41
CA TRP A 183 15.09 2.96 -22.46
C TRP A 183 13.86 3.01 -21.56
N GLN A 184 13.13 1.90 -21.51
CA GLN A 184 11.91 1.79 -20.72
C GLN A 184 11.88 0.48 -19.95
N GLY A 185 11.56 0.49 -18.66
CA GLY A 185 11.60 -0.74 -17.90
C GLY A 185 11.11 -0.55 -16.47
N HIS A 186 11.44 -1.52 -15.64
CA HIS A 186 11.12 -1.51 -14.21
C HIS A 186 12.40 -1.64 -13.43
N ALA A 187 12.70 -0.63 -12.61
CA ALA A 187 13.84 -0.64 -11.73
C ALA A 187 13.38 -1.12 -10.34
N GLY A 188 13.80 -2.34 -10.00
CA GLY A 188 13.42 -2.98 -8.75
C GLY A 188 14.38 -2.72 -7.61
N GLY A 189 13.90 -2.90 -6.38
CA GLY A 189 14.77 -2.86 -5.21
C GLY A 189 14.04 -2.97 -3.88
N LEU A 190 14.82 -2.95 -2.80
CA LEU A 190 14.31 -3.11 -1.44
C LEU A 190 13.66 -1.81 -0.96
N ALA A 191 12.51 -1.96 -0.31
CA ALA A 191 11.76 -0.86 0.29
C ALA A 191 11.53 -1.10 1.78
N MET A 192 11.48 -0.03 2.54
CA MET A 192 11.06 -0.02 3.94
C MET A 192 10.18 1.18 4.21
N GLY A 193 9.25 1.05 5.13
CA GLY A 193 8.34 2.12 5.46
C GLY A 193 7.71 1.99 6.84
N LEU A 194 7.14 3.10 7.27
CA LEU A 194 6.38 3.22 8.50
C LEU A 194 5.00 3.75 8.15
N GLU A 195 3.99 3.18 8.77
CA GLU A 195 2.60 3.56 8.56
C GLU A 195 1.87 3.65 9.89
N ILE A 196 0.98 4.63 9.99
CA ILE A 196 0.02 4.81 11.08
C ILE A 196 -1.38 4.74 10.48
N THR A 197 -2.20 3.83 10.99
CA THR A 197 -3.62 3.74 10.68
C THR A 197 -4.43 4.24 11.88
N LEU A 198 -5.33 5.19 11.64
CA LEU A 198 -6.28 5.69 12.62
C LEU A 198 -7.67 5.10 12.38
N PHE A 199 -8.41 4.89 13.44
CA PHE A 199 -9.68 4.17 13.51
C PHE A 199 -9.60 2.74 12.96
N ALA A 200 -8.45 2.08 13.14
CA ALA A 200 -8.21 0.73 12.63
C ALA A 200 -9.17 -0.29 13.28
N GLY A 201 -10.14 -0.79 12.50
CA GLY A 201 -10.61 -2.16 12.67
C GLY A 201 -11.89 -2.48 13.46
N GLU A 202 -12.61 -1.54 14.09
CA GLU A 202 -13.84 -1.93 14.84
C GLU A 202 -15.05 -1.02 14.71
N HIS A 203 -14.88 0.29 14.56
CA HIS A 203 -16.04 1.19 14.49
C HIS A 203 -16.96 0.92 13.29
N ALA A 204 -16.43 0.47 12.15
CA ALA A 204 -17.24 0.08 11.01
C ALA A 204 -18.16 -1.12 11.32
N LEU A 205 -17.62 -2.15 11.98
CA LEU A 205 -18.38 -3.35 12.34
C LEU A 205 -19.35 -3.10 13.49
N ASP A 206 -18.97 -2.31 14.48
CA ASP A 206 -19.86 -1.91 15.58
C ASP A 206 -21.01 -1.04 15.08
N LEU A 207 -20.75 -0.16 14.11
CA LEU A 207 -21.78 0.64 13.45
C LEU A 207 -22.72 -0.22 12.60
N ILE A 208 -22.18 -1.16 11.82
CA ILE A 208 -23.00 -2.14 11.06
C ILE A 208 -23.87 -2.94 12.03
N LYS A 209 -23.30 -3.43 13.14
CA LYS A 209 -24.04 -4.19 14.15
C LYS A 209 -25.13 -3.34 14.80
N TYR A 210 -24.83 -2.10 15.18
CA TYR A 210 -25.80 -1.15 15.71
C TYR A 210 -26.96 -0.92 14.74
N ILE A 211 -26.66 -0.68 13.46
CA ILE A 211 -27.68 -0.48 12.43
C ILE A 211 -28.54 -1.74 12.24
N LEU A 212 -27.94 -2.93 12.20
CA LEU A 212 -28.69 -4.18 12.07
C LEU A 212 -29.62 -4.42 13.26
N VAL A 213 -29.20 -4.08 14.48
CA VAL A 213 -30.03 -4.17 15.69
C VAL A 213 -31.20 -3.18 15.61
N GLU A 214 -30.96 -1.94 15.17
CA GLU A 214 -32.00 -0.92 15.08
C GLU A 214 -32.99 -1.20 13.93
N ASP A 215 -32.51 -1.68 12.78
CA ASP A 215 -33.36 -2.12 11.66
C ASP A 215 -34.21 -3.35 12.03
N LYS A 216 -33.66 -4.28 12.83
CA LYS A 216 -34.46 -5.36 13.41
C LYS A 216 -35.54 -4.82 14.34
N ARG A 217 -35.18 -3.92 15.27
CA ARG A 217 -36.14 -3.31 16.19
C ARG A 217 -37.27 -2.60 15.45
N VAL A 218 -36.96 -1.82 14.41
CA VAL A 218 -37.97 -1.12 13.61
C VAL A 218 -38.89 -2.09 12.88
N ARG A 219 -38.35 -3.17 12.29
CA ARG A 219 -39.16 -4.21 11.62
C ARG A 219 -40.08 -4.93 12.60
N ASP A 220 -39.57 -5.35 13.74
CA ASP A 220 -40.35 -6.05 14.75
C ASP A 220 -41.48 -5.15 15.28
N THR A 221 -41.20 -3.86 15.52
CA THR A 221 -42.21 -2.88 15.95
C THR A 221 -43.25 -2.57 14.86
N SER A 222 -42.92 -2.77 13.58
CA SER A 222 -43.83 -2.54 12.44
C SER A 222 -44.72 -3.74 12.10
N GLN A 223 -44.45 -4.92 12.66
CA GLN A 223 -45.30 -6.11 12.50
C GLN A 223 -46.40 -6.21 13.57
N ASP A 224 -46.32 -5.40 14.64
CA ASP A 224 -47.32 -5.35 15.71
C ASP A 224 -48.47 -4.34 15.43
N TRP A 225 -48.65 -3.91 14.17
CA TRP A 225 -49.74 -3.04 13.71
C TRP A 225 -50.59 -3.72 12.63
#